data_AF-A0A1V5J523-F1
#
_entry.id   AF-A0A1V5J523-F1
#
_cell.length_a   1.000
_cell.length_b   1.000
_cell.length_c   1.000
_cell.angle_alpha   90.00
_cell.angle_beta   90.00
_cell.angle_gamma   90.00
#
_symmetry.space_group_name_H-M   'P 1'
#
loop_
_entity.id
_entity.type
_entity.pdbx_description
1 polymer ?
#
loop_
_entity_poly.entity_id
_entity_poly.type
_entity_poly.pdbx_seq_one_letter_code
_entity_poly.pdbx_strand_id
1 'polypeptide(L)'
;MVRTIRRRATFRQIVEASRLAWAKFEAVDALDQAANMARWREVGPGSVDACIQHGLALLDAAETCDAVREAAGQTLHDVETRIGAGPRRAARVGVVGEIYIVMEPAVNMDVCKKLGRLGAQVVQPLTFSHWIESHVVCDIARWIPRPDVLSWSSPYLRHFVGGHGVESVGHSVDMARSGLHGVVHLAPMTCMPEIVAGSILPSVSLAEGIPVMSLAVDEHTGDTGFDTRLEAFVDLLLARVGDRGNISARTAPCPVSTRRQSML
;
A
#
# COMPACT_ATOMS: atom_id res chain seq x y z
N MET A 1 13.93 23.25 20.20
CA MET A 1 14.85 22.11 20.42
C MET A 1 15.35 21.59 19.07
N VAL A 2 16.01 22.45 18.29
CA VAL A 2 16.64 22.15 16.98
C VAL A 2 17.95 22.92 16.96
N ARG A 3 18.91 22.49 17.78
CA ARG A 3 20.15 23.24 18.02
C ARG A 3 21.37 22.33 18.07
N THR A 4 21.46 21.37 17.16
CA THR A 4 22.70 20.58 16.97
C THR A 4 22.85 19.99 15.57
N ILE A 5 22.51 20.73 14.51
CA ILE A 5 23.01 20.38 13.17
C ILE A 5 24.47 20.86 13.11
N ARG A 6 25.39 19.90 13.12
CA ARG A 6 26.85 20.11 13.02
C ARG A 6 27.16 21.11 11.90
N ARG A 7 27.72 22.27 12.27
CA ARG A 7 28.14 23.39 11.39
C ARG A 7 29.30 23.07 10.42
N ARG A 8 29.57 21.80 10.07
CA ARG A 8 30.72 21.38 9.24
C ARG A 8 30.45 20.15 8.35
N ALA A 9 29.24 19.95 7.84
CA ALA A 9 29.03 18.94 6.79
C ALA A 9 29.48 19.51 5.44
N THR A 10 30.37 18.81 4.74
CA THR A 10 30.74 19.15 3.36
C THR A 10 29.61 18.80 2.39
N PHE A 11 29.53 19.49 1.25
CA PHE A 11 28.51 19.19 0.23
C PHE A 11 28.50 17.71 -0.19
N ARG A 12 29.68 17.10 -0.31
CA ARG A 12 29.82 15.67 -0.60
C ARG A 12 29.17 14.78 0.48
N GLN A 13 29.42 15.08 1.76
CA GLN A 13 28.81 14.34 2.88
C GLN A 13 27.29 14.49 2.90
N ILE A 14 26.77 15.65 2.52
CA ILE A 14 25.33 15.87 2.38
C ILE A 14 24.77 14.98 1.27
N VAL A 15 25.40 14.95 0.10
CA VAL A 15 24.97 14.11 -1.03
C VAL A 15 25.05 12.61 -0.68
N GLU A 16 26.13 12.16 -0.04
CA GLU A 16 26.28 10.77 0.39
C GLU A 16 25.22 10.38 1.44
N ALA A 17 24.97 11.24 2.43
CA ALA A 17 23.92 11.01 3.42
C ALA A 17 22.52 11.00 2.80
N SER A 18 22.23 11.90 1.86
CA SER A 18 20.95 11.91 1.12
C SER A 18 20.75 10.65 0.29
N ARG A 19 21.80 10.16 -0.38
CA ARG A 19 21.75 8.89 -1.14
C ARG A 19 21.48 7.70 -0.22
N LEU A 20 22.13 7.65 0.94
CA LEU A 20 21.89 6.60 1.91
C LEU A 20 20.47 6.64 2.46
N ALA A 21 19.98 7.84 2.83
CA ALA A 21 18.61 8.01 3.31
C ALA A 21 17.58 7.59 2.26
N TRP A 22 17.79 7.95 0.99
CA TRP A 22 16.93 7.54 -0.11
C TRP A 22 16.90 6.02 -0.29
N ALA A 23 18.08 5.38 -0.30
CA ALA A 23 18.19 3.92 -0.38
C ALA A 23 17.45 3.24 0.78
N LYS A 24 17.51 3.79 2.01
CA LYS A 24 16.76 3.26 3.16
C LYS A 24 15.25 3.41 2.97
N PHE A 25 14.77 4.54 2.45
CA PHE A 25 13.33 4.73 2.19
C PHE A 25 12.80 3.73 1.16
N GLU A 26 13.51 3.55 0.04
CA GLU A 26 13.14 2.55 -0.97
C GLU A 26 13.15 1.13 -0.40
N ALA A 27 14.15 0.80 0.44
CA ALA A 27 14.24 -0.50 1.09
C ALA A 27 13.07 -0.74 2.07
N VAL A 28 12.73 0.24 2.92
CA VAL A 28 11.60 0.13 3.84
C VAL A 28 10.29 -0.08 3.08
N ASP A 29 10.04 0.71 2.03
CA ASP A 29 8.87 0.57 1.18
C ASP A 29 8.79 -0.83 0.53
N ALA A 30 9.93 -1.36 0.07
CA ALA A 30 10.00 -2.70 -0.50
C ALA A 30 9.67 -3.79 0.53
N LEU A 31 10.15 -3.64 1.77
CA LEU A 31 9.84 -4.57 2.86
C LEU A 31 8.35 -4.53 3.22
N ASP A 32 7.75 -3.34 3.32
CA ASP A 32 6.32 -3.20 3.60
C ASP A 32 5.44 -3.81 2.51
N GLN A 33 5.79 -3.58 1.24
CA GLN A 33 5.09 -4.21 0.11
C GLN A 33 5.23 -5.74 0.14
N ALA A 34 6.44 -6.26 0.40
CA ALA A 34 6.65 -7.70 0.52
C ALA A 34 5.80 -8.30 1.64
N ALA A 35 5.72 -7.63 2.78
CA ALA A 35 4.88 -8.04 3.90
C ALA A 35 3.40 -8.10 3.52
N ASN A 36 2.89 -7.06 2.86
CA ASN A 36 1.51 -6.98 2.36
C ASN A 36 1.18 -8.08 1.34
N MET A 37 2.17 -8.47 0.53
CA MET A 37 2.02 -9.54 -0.46
C MET A 37 2.16 -10.95 0.12
N ALA A 38 2.82 -11.12 1.27
CA ALA A 38 3.19 -12.42 1.83
C ALA A 38 2.31 -12.89 2.99
N ARG A 39 1.82 -11.98 3.86
CA ARG A 39 1.12 -12.33 5.13
C ARG A 39 -0.01 -13.33 4.96
N TRP A 40 -0.80 -13.24 3.89
CA TRP A 40 -1.93 -14.14 3.63
C TRP A 40 -1.55 -15.61 3.41
N ARG A 41 -0.26 -15.89 3.17
CA ARG A 41 0.29 -17.25 3.01
C ARG A 41 1.31 -17.60 4.08
N GLU A 42 1.45 -16.82 5.13
CA GLU A 42 2.50 -17.11 6.11
C GLU A 42 2.34 -18.52 6.72
N VAL A 43 3.47 -19.24 6.88
CA VAL A 43 3.49 -20.63 7.38
C VAL A 43 3.03 -20.68 8.84
N GLY A 44 3.40 -19.67 9.63
CA GLY A 44 2.96 -19.47 10.99
C GLY A 44 2.53 -18.01 11.23
N PRO A 45 1.48 -17.76 12.03
CA PRO A 45 1.03 -16.41 12.35
C PRO A 45 2.18 -15.51 12.85
N GLY A 46 2.38 -14.37 12.21
CA GLY A 46 3.41 -13.39 12.56
C GLY A 46 4.84 -13.74 12.10
N SER A 47 5.03 -14.84 11.36
CA SER A 47 6.37 -15.22 10.87
C SER A 47 6.92 -14.24 9.84
N VAL A 48 6.06 -13.68 8.98
CA VAL A 48 6.44 -12.62 8.04
C VAL A 48 6.77 -11.34 8.81
N ASP A 49 5.94 -10.96 9.78
CA ASP A 49 6.16 -9.75 10.60
C ASP A 49 7.51 -9.81 11.35
N ALA A 50 7.89 -10.96 11.88
CA ALA A 50 9.18 -11.16 12.55
C ALA A 50 10.37 -10.98 11.59
N CYS A 51 10.28 -11.48 10.36
CA CYS A 51 11.31 -11.27 9.33
C CYS A 51 11.44 -9.78 8.98
N ILE A 52 10.31 -9.08 8.80
CA ILE A 52 10.31 -7.65 8.49
C ILE A 52 10.91 -6.83 9.64
N GLN A 53 10.55 -7.12 10.89
CA GLN A 53 11.12 -6.43 12.06
C GLN A 53 12.64 -6.61 12.15
N HIS A 54 13.15 -7.81 11.87
CA HIS A 54 14.59 -8.04 11.80
C HIS A 54 15.22 -7.26 10.63
N GLY A 55 14.63 -7.29 9.44
CA GLY A 55 15.10 -6.53 8.29
C GLY A 55 15.17 -5.02 8.54
N LEU A 56 14.15 -4.46 9.20
CA LEU A 56 14.13 -3.05 9.59
C LEU A 56 15.28 -2.70 10.56
N ALA A 57 15.61 -3.58 11.50
CA ALA A 57 16.76 -3.39 12.39
C ALA A 57 18.10 -3.43 11.62
N LEU A 58 18.23 -4.30 10.62
CA LEU A 58 19.41 -4.33 9.74
C LEU A 58 19.52 -3.07 8.89
N LEU A 59 18.40 -2.58 8.35
CA LEU A 59 18.34 -1.33 7.60
C LEU A 59 18.69 -0.12 8.47
N ASP A 60 18.26 -0.09 9.72
CA ASP A 60 18.62 0.98 10.66
C ASP A 60 20.13 1.00 10.91
N ALA A 61 20.73 -0.17 11.16
CA ALA A 61 22.17 -0.33 11.38
C ALA A 61 23.04 -0.10 10.13
N ALA A 62 22.47 -0.16 8.92
CA ALA A 62 23.23 -0.02 7.68
C ALA A 62 23.77 1.41 7.48
N GLU A 63 25.09 1.53 7.26
CA GLU A 63 25.76 2.83 7.05
C GLU A 63 26.13 3.09 5.57
N THR A 64 25.88 2.13 4.67
CA THR A 64 26.20 2.24 3.23
C THR A 64 25.04 1.76 2.35
N CYS A 65 24.94 2.28 1.13
CA CYS A 65 23.90 1.85 0.18
C CYS A 65 24.02 0.36 -0.20
N ASP A 66 25.25 -0.19 -0.23
CA ASP A 66 25.45 -1.62 -0.48
C ASP A 66 24.91 -2.47 0.67
N ALA A 67 25.19 -2.09 1.93
CA ALA A 67 24.65 -2.77 3.11
C ALA A 67 23.11 -2.67 3.17
N VAL A 68 22.54 -1.54 2.78
CA VAL A 68 21.08 -1.39 2.64
C VAL A 68 20.51 -2.37 1.60
N ARG A 69 21.13 -2.47 0.43
CA ARG A 69 20.72 -3.41 -0.62
C ARG A 69 20.83 -4.87 -0.16
N GLU A 70 21.90 -5.22 0.53
CA GLU A 70 22.11 -6.57 1.08
C GLU A 70 21.06 -6.91 2.14
N ALA A 71 20.84 -6.01 3.11
CA ALA A 71 19.83 -6.20 4.15
C ALA A 71 18.41 -6.34 3.57
N ALA A 72 18.05 -5.51 2.58
CA ALA A 72 16.78 -5.61 1.88
C ALA A 72 16.66 -6.95 1.14
N GLY A 73 17.67 -7.32 0.34
CA GLY A 73 17.67 -8.58 -0.42
C GLY A 73 17.58 -9.82 0.47
N GLN A 74 18.32 -9.84 1.58
CA GLN A 74 18.26 -10.91 2.56
C GLN A 74 16.87 -11.00 3.20
N THR A 75 16.29 -9.87 3.61
CA THR A 75 14.97 -9.86 4.24
C THR A 75 13.87 -10.34 3.28
N LEU A 76 13.93 -9.91 2.02
CA LEU A 76 12.99 -10.35 0.99
C LEU A 76 13.09 -11.86 0.77
N HIS A 77 14.32 -12.39 0.70
CA HIS A 77 14.53 -13.83 0.61
C HIS A 77 13.98 -14.57 1.83
N ASP A 78 14.24 -14.07 3.03
CA ASP A 78 13.73 -14.67 4.27
C ASP A 78 12.20 -14.71 4.26
N VAL A 79 11.51 -13.63 3.84
CA VAL A 79 10.05 -13.59 3.71
C VAL A 79 9.53 -14.67 2.76
N GLU A 80 10.20 -14.89 1.62
CA GLU A 80 9.83 -15.97 0.67
C GLU A 80 9.96 -17.36 1.31
N THR A 81 10.90 -17.57 2.23
CA THR A 81 10.99 -18.85 2.96
C THR A 81 9.89 -19.04 4.02
N ARG A 82 9.17 -17.96 4.40
CA ARG A 82 8.08 -17.97 5.40
C ARG A 82 6.69 -18.13 4.80
N ILE A 83 6.55 -18.26 3.48
CA ILE A 83 5.25 -18.45 2.83
C ILE A 83 4.99 -19.92 2.45
N GLY A 84 3.77 -20.40 2.71
CA GLY A 84 3.36 -21.78 2.44
C GLY A 84 3.08 -22.05 0.96
N ALA A 85 3.47 -23.24 0.50
CA ALA A 85 3.38 -23.66 -0.92
C ALA A 85 1.97 -24.03 -1.42
N GLY A 86 0.92 -23.93 -0.58
CA GLY A 86 -0.44 -24.38 -0.93
C GLY A 86 -1.21 -23.42 -1.86
N PRO A 87 -2.10 -23.94 -2.73
CA PRO A 87 -3.01 -23.12 -3.53
C PRO A 87 -4.11 -22.54 -2.65
N ARG A 88 -3.83 -21.40 -2.00
CA ARG A 88 -4.87 -20.56 -1.39
C ARG A 88 -5.29 -19.51 -2.42
N ARG A 89 -6.59 -19.38 -2.69
CA ARG A 89 -7.13 -18.26 -3.47
C ARG A 89 -7.20 -17.06 -2.55
N ALA A 90 -6.42 -16.01 -2.82
CA ALA A 90 -6.47 -14.77 -2.08
C ALA A 90 -7.48 -13.81 -2.68
N ALA A 91 -8.25 -13.12 -1.83
CA ALA A 91 -8.85 -11.86 -2.23
C ALA A 91 -7.74 -10.81 -2.37
N ARG A 92 -7.56 -10.28 -3.58
CA ARG A 92 -6.70 -9.09 -3.80
C ARG A 92 -7.45 -7.84 -3.37
N VAL A 93 -7.01 -7.19 -2.30
CA VAL A 93 -7.68 -6.03 -1.69
C VAL A 93 -6.78 -4.81 -1.74
N GLY A 94 -7.32 -3.72 -2.27
CA GLY A 94 -6.65 -2.43 -2.29
C GLY A 94 -6.87 -1.67 -0.99
N VAL A 95 -5.87 -0.95 -0.50
CA VAL A 95 -6.03 0.00 0.61
C VAL A 95 -5.72 1.41 0.09
N VAL A 96 -6.68 2.32 0.22
CA VAL A 96 -6.59 3.72 -0.20
C VAL A 96 -7.02 4.63 0.93
N GLY A 97 -6.68 5.91 0.86
CA GLY A 97 -7.04 6.87 1.90
C GLY A 97 -6.03 8.00 2.03
N GLU A 98 -6.19 8.75 3.11
CA GLU A 98 -5.24 9.79 3.51
C GLU A 98 -3.86 9.18 3.83
N ILE A 99 -2.78 9.77 3.32
CA ILE A 99 -1.43 9.16 3.39
C ILE A 99 -0.99 8.83 4.81
N TYR A 100 -1.21 9.71 5.79
CA TYR A 100 -0.75 9.50 7.15
C TYR A 100 -1.47 8.31 7.78
N ILE A 101 -2.78 8.19 7.56
CA ILE A 101 -3.56 7.05 8.06
C ILE A 101 -3.16 5.76 7.35
N VAL A 102 -2.98 5.79 6.03
CA VAL A 102 -2.61 4.58 5.28
C VAL A 102 -1.21 4.10 5.67
N MET A 103 -0.27 5.00 5.91
CA MET A 103 1.14 4.66 6.18
C MET A 103 1.44 4.33 7.64
N GLU A 104 0.74 4.90 8.63
CA GLU A 104 1.04 4.70 10.05
C GLU A 104 0.18 3.57 10.66
N PRO A 105 0.73 2.36 10.89
CA PRO A 105 -0.05 1.21 11.34
C PRO A 105 -0.66 1.41 12.73
N ALA A 106 -0.01 2.18 13.61
CA ALA A 106 -0.52 2.46 14.94
C ALA A 106 -1.82 3.28 14.90
N VAL A 107 -2.00 4.09 13.84
CA VAL A 107 -3.17 4.95 13.69
C VAL A 107 -4.29 4.20 12.96
N ASN A 108 -3.99 3.37 11.95
CA ASN A 108 -5.01 2.62 11.21
C ASN A 108 -5.38 1.24 11.78
N MET A 109 -4.97 0.96 13.02
CA MET A 109 -5.28 -0.28 13.72
C MET A 109 -4.74 -1.51 12.98
N ASP A 110 -3.53 -1.39 12.40
CA ASP A 110 -2.84 -2.45 11.67
C ASP A 110 -3.68 -3.08 10.51
N VAL A 111 -4.49 -2.28 9.82
CA VAL A 111 -5.45 -2.76 8.81
C VAL A 111 -4.84 -3.68 7.74
N CYS A 112 -3.66 -3.34 7.21
CA CYS A 112 -2.98 -4.17 6.20
C CYS A 112 -2.54 -5.52 6.78
N LYS A 113 -2.12 -5.56 8.05
CA LYS A 113 -1.79 -6.82 8.74
C LYS A 113 -3.05 -7.64 9.01
N LYS A 114 -4.13 -7.00 9.47
CA LYS A 114 -5.44 -7.63 9.73
C LYS A 114 -5.99 -8.26 8.45
N LEU A 115 -6.03 -7.52 7.34
CA LEU A 115 -6.42 -8.02 6.01
C LEU A 115 -5.57 -9.22 5.57
N GLY A 116 -4.24 -9.13 5.74
CA GLY A 116 -3.33 -10.24 5.47
C GLY A 116 -3.68 -11.51 6.25
N ARG A 117 -3.92 -11.39 7.56
CA ARG A 117 -4.30 -12.52 8.43
C ARG A 117 -5.67 -13.12 8.09
N LEU A 118 -6.58 -12.30 7.56
CA LEU A 118 -7.87 -12.75 7.04
C LEU A 118 -7.76 -13.45 5.66
N GLY A 119 -6.56 -13.59 5.11
CA GLY A 119 -6.32 -14.29 3.84
C GLY A 119 -6.40 -13.39 2.60
N ALA A 120 -6.38 -12.08 2.77
CA ALA A 120 -6.33 -11.12 1.66
C ALA A 120 -4.89 -10.76 1.27
N GLN A 121 -4.62 -10.76 -0.04
CA GLN A 121 -3.39 -10.15 -0.56
C GLN A 121 -3.62 -8.64 -0.64
N VAL A 122 -2.84 -7.87 0.13
CA VAL A 122 -3.02 -6.42 0.24
C VAL A 122 -2.19 -5.70 -0.82
N VAL A 123 -2.80 -4.74 -1.49
CA VAL A 123 -2.16 -3.85 -2.46
C VAL A 123 -2.33 -2.42 -1.99
N GLN A 124 -1.23 -1.72 -1.77
CA GLN A 124 -1.23 -0.32 -1.34
C GLN A 124 -0.47 0.50 -2.39
N PRO A 125 -1.12 1.48 -3.06
CA PRO A 125 -0.52 2.25 -4.14
C PRO A 125 0.35 3.41 -3.61
N LEU A 126 0.11 3.83 -2.37
CA LEU A 126 0.84 4.88 -1.70
C LEU A 126 1.98 4.27 -0.89
N THR A 127 3.21 4.55 -1.30
CA THR A 127 4.42 4.30 -0.50
C THR A 127 5.15 5.60 -0.21
N PHE A 128 5.99 5.61 0.82
CA PHE A 128 6.59 6.85 1.32
C PHE A 128 7.57 7.47 0.32
N SER A 129 8.43 6.65 -0.29
CA SER A 129 9.38 7.10 -1.31
C SER A 129 8.67 7.65 -2.54
N HIS A 130 7.62 6.98 -3.01
CA HIS A 130 6.80 7.46 -4.13
C HIS A 130 6.10 8.78 -3.80
N TRP A 131 5.61 8.95 -2.57
CA TRP A 131 5.05 10.23 -2.13
C TRP A 131 6.09 11.35 -2.12
N ILE A 132 7.29 11.12 -1.57
CA ILE A 132 8.37 12.14 -1.58
C ILE A 132 8.75 12.48 -3.03
N GLU A 133 8.90 11.49 -3.89
CA GLU A 133 9.20 11.70 -5.31
C GLU A 133 8.13 12.59 -5.96
N SER A 134 6.86 12.26 -5.79
CA SER A 134 5.73 12.93 -6.45
C SER A 134 5.33 14.29 -5.86
N HIS A 135 5.56 14.53 -4.56
CA HIS A 135 5.07 15.72 -3.84
C HIS A 135 6.18 16.61 -3.28
N VAL A 136 7.41 16.13 -3.15
CA VAL A 136 8.54 16.97 -2.71
C VAL A 136 9.47 17.22 -3.89
N VAL A 137 9.97 16.15 -4.51
CA VAL A 137 10.93 16.28 -5.62
C VAL A 137 10.26 16.85 -6.85
N CYS A 138 9.11 16.34 -7.27
CA CYS A 138 8.40 16.83 -8.45
C CYS A 138 7.82 18.25 -8.26
N ASP A 139 7.35 18.63 -7.06
CA ASP A 139 6.88 20.00 -6.79
C ASP A 139 8.02 21.03 -6.80
N ILE A 140 9.20 20.62 -6.30
CA ILE A 140 10.42 21.43 -6.41
C ILE A 140 10.91 21.48 -7.87
N ALA A 141 10.85 20.35 -8.58
CA ALA A 141 11.38 20.21 -9.91
C ALA A 141 10.47 20.72 -11.04
N ARG A 142 9.17 21.00 -10.79
CA ARG A 142 8.12 21.58 -11.69
C ARG A 142 8.03 21.05 -13.15
N TRP A 143 8.86 20.10 -13.55
CA TRP A 143 9.09 19.68 -14.95
C TRP A 143 8.86 18.18 -15.17
N ILE A 144 8.57 17.42 -14.10
CA ILE A 144 8.29 15.98 -14.19
C ILE A 144 6.76 15.80 -14.27
N PRO A 145 6.22 15.18 -15.34
CA PRO A 145 4.80 14.93 -15.46
C PRO A 145 4.34 13.96 -14.36
N ARG A 146 3.34 14.37 -13.58
CA ARG A 146 2.72 13.49 -12.58
C ARG A 146 1.96 12.36 -13.28
N PRO A 147 1.92 11.14 -12.72
CA PRO A 147 0.94 10.15 -13.15
C PRO A 147 -0.44 10.79 -13.05
N ASP A 148 -1.21 10.70 -14.13
CA ASP A 148 -2.48 11.42 -14.25
C ASP A 148 -3.58 10.67 -13.49
N VAL A 149 -3.46 10.62 -12.16
CA VAL A 149 -4.49 10.08 -11.25
C VAL A 149 -5.82 10.80 -11.48
N LEU A 150 -5.75 12.06 -11.90
CA LEU A 150 -6.90 12.85 -12.32
C LEU A 150 -7.60 12.24 -13.54
N SER A 151 -6.90 11.59 -14.48
CA SER A 151 -7.54 10.87 -15.60
C SER A 151 -8.41 9.71 -15.13
N TRP A 152 -8.01 9.01 -14.06
CA TRP A 152 -8.80 7.92 -13.48
C TRP A 152 -9.94 8.45 -12.63
N SER A 153 -9.74 9.55 -11.92
CA SER A 153 -10.77 10.15 -11.07
C SER A 153 -11.80 10.96 -11.86
N SER A 154 -11.44 11.58 -12.99
CA SER A 154 -12.25 12.55 -13.75
C SER A 154 -13.69 12.14 -14.10
N PRO A 155 -14.02 10.85 -14.30
CA PRO A 155 -15.43 10.44 -14.44
C PRO A 155 -16.27 10.67 -13.17
N TYR A 156 -15.64 10.70 -12.00
CA TYR A 156 -16.29 10.73 -10.68
C TYR A 156 -15.96 11.99 -9.86
N LEU A 157 -14.71 12.47 -9.94
CA LEU A 157 -14.18 13.65 -9.25
C LEU A 157 -13.18 14.37 -10.15
N ARG A 158 -13.60 15.51 -10.71
CA ARG A 158 -12.82 16.33 -11.67
C ARG A 158 -12.00 17.44 -11.04
N HIS A 159 -12.30 17.78 -9.80
CA HIS A 159 -11.71 18.92 -9.13
C HIS A 159 -10.91 18.45 -7.92
N PHE A 160 -9.76 19.09 -7.72
CA PHE A 160 -8.98 18.90 -6.52
C PHE A 160 -9.75 19.43 -5.31
N VAL A 161 -9.96 18.56 -4.32
CA VAL A 161 -10.72 18.86 -3.09
C VAL A 161 -9.82 19.09 -1.89
N GLY A 162 -8.51 19.22 -2.10
CA GLY A 162 -7.50 19.17 -1.03
C GLY A 162 -7.13 17.73 -0.68
N GLY A 163 -6.08 17.54 0.11
CA GLY A 163 -5.67 16.24 0.63
C GLY A 163 -5.50 15.16 -0.46
N HIS A 164 -5.93 13.93 -0.15
CA HIS A 164 -5.77 12.74 -1.00
C HIS A 164 -7.08 12.27 -1.64
N GLY A 165 -8.12 13.13 -1.69
CA GLY A 165 -9.46 12.70 -2.11
C GLY A 165 -9.53 12.32 -3.60
N VAL A 166 -8.77 13.00 -4.46
CA VAL A 166 -8.66 12.66 -5.89
C VAL A 166 -7.92 11.34 -6.06
N GLU A 167 -6.88 11.13 -5.26
CA GLU A 167 -6.03 9.94 -5.23
C GLU A 167 -6.82 8.72 -4.76
N SER A 168 -7.57 8.83 -3.67
CA SER A 168 -8.45 7.78 -3.15
C SER A 168 -9.46 7.32 -4.20
N VAL A 169 -10.11 8.25 -4.91
CA VAL A 169 -11.06 7.93 -5.99
C VAL A 169 -10.33 7.34 -7.21
N GLY A 170 -9.27 7.98 -7.68
CA GLY A 170 -8.53 7.57 -8.87
C GLY A 170 -7.88 6.20 -8.72
N HIS A 171 -7.23 5.93 -7.59
CA HIS A 171 -6.66 4.60 -7.30
C HIS A 171 -7.74 3.54 -7.12
N SER A 172 -8.90 3.87 -6.55
CA SER A 172 -10.01 2.90 -6.47
C SER A 172 -10.49 2.47 -7.86
N VAL A 173 -10.55 3.40 -8.82
CA VAL A 173 -10.87 3.12 -10.23
C VAL A 173 -9.78 2.28 -10.89
N ASP A 174 -8.51 2.66 -10.73
CA ASP A 174 -7.38 1.91 -11.28
C ASP A 174 -7.31 0.47 -10.74
N MET A 175 -7.53 0.30 -9.43
CA MET A 175 -7.60 -1.00 -8.78
C MET A 175 -8.74 -1.87 -9.33
N ALA A 176 -9.91 -1.28 -9.55
CA ALA A 176 -11.04 -1.97 -10.18
C ALA A 176 -10.65 -2.52 -11.56
N ARG A 177 -10.06 -1.65 -12.39
CA ARG A 177 -9.65 -1.96 -13.77
C ARG A 177 -8.47 -2.93 -13.83
N SER A 178 -7.61 -2.91 -12.81
CA SER A 178 -6.51 -3.85 -12.61
C SER A 178 -6.94 -5.20 -12.01
N GLY A 179 -8.25 -5.43 -11.88
CA GLY A 179 -8.82 -6.71 -11.47
C GLY A 179 -8.62 -7.03 -9.98
N LEU A 180 -8.55 -6.02 -9.12
CA LEU A 180 -8.66 -6.24 -7.67
C LEU A 180 -10.10 -6.64 -7.32
N HIS A 181 -10.26 -7.30 -6.17
CA HIS A 181 -11.54 -7.87 -5.75
C HIS A 181 -12.33 -6.94 -4.85
N GLY A 182 -11.66 -6.02 -4.15
CA GLY A 182 -12.29 -5.00 -3.32
C GLY A 182 -11.29 -3.91 -2.92
N VAL A 183 -11.82 -2.82 -2.37
CA VAL A 183 -11.03 -1.69 -1.85
C VAL A 183 -11.50 -1.35 -0.44
N VAL A 184 -10.55 -1.15 0.47
CA VAL A 184 -10.77 -0.54 1.78
C VAL A 184 -10.27 0.89 1.73
N HIS A 185 -11.17 1.84 1.95
CA HIS A 185 -10.88 3.26 2.04
C HIS A 185 -10.77 3.68 3.50
N LEU A 186 -9.66 4.28 3.88
CA LEU A 186 -9.36 4.74 5.23
C LEU A 186 -9.38 6.27 5.28
N ALA A 187 -10.18 6.81 6.18
CA ALA A 187 -10.32 8.25 6.35
C ALA A 187 -10.15 8.64 7.83
N PRO A 188 -9.35 9.66 8.17
CA PRO A 188 -9.43 10.25 9.49
C PRO A 188 -10.81 10.85 9.72
N MET A 189 -11.36 10.71 10.93
CA MET A 189 -12.55 11.46 11.33
C MET A 189 -12.31 12.95 11.08
N THR A 190 -13.24 13.62 10.38
CA THR A 190 -13.21 15.04 9.98
C THR A 190 -12.33 15.44 8.78
N CYS A 191 -11.66 14.50 8.10
CA CYS A 191 -10.90 14.83 6.89
C CYS A 191 -11.84 15.16 5.72
N MET A 192 -12.06 16.45 5.45
CA MET A 192 -12.98 16.91 4.40
C MET A 192 -12.72 16.28 3.02
N PRO A 193 -11.47 16.19 2.52
CA PRO A 193 -11.18 15.49 1.26
C PRO A 193 -11.65 14.04 1.22
N GLU A 194 -11.38 13.27 2.28
CA GLU A 194 -11.77 11.86 2.34
C GLU A 194 -13.25 11.68 2.63
N ILE A 195 -13.92 12.65 3.27
CA ILE A 195 -15.39 12.68 3.36
C ILE A 195 -16.00 12.84 1.96
N VAL A 196 -15.44 13.72 1.13
CA VAL A 196 -15.88 13.88 -0.26
C VAL A 196 -15.61 12.59 -1.04
N ALA A 197 -14.40 12.04 -0.96
CA ALA A 197 -14.07 10.77 -1.61
C ALA A 197 -15.00 9.63 -1.16
N GLY A 198 -15.20 9.48 0.15
CA GLY A 198 -16.11 8.50 0.75
C GLY A 198 -17.56 8.61 0.28
N SER A 199 -18.02 9.81 -0.06
CA SER A 199 -19.35 10.02 -0.65
C SER A 199 -19.46 9.60 -2.13
N ILE A 200 -18.32 9.58 -2.84
CA ILE A 200 -18.21 9.26 -4.27
C ILE A 200 -17.89 7.77 -4.50
N LEU A 201 -17.13 7.15 -3.61
CA LEU A 201 -16.70 5.76 -3.72
C LEU A 201 -17.85 4.73 -3.87
N PRO A 202 -19.07 4.93 -3.31
CA PRO A 202 -20.21 4.10 -3.66
C PRO A 202 -20.54 4.12 -5.15
N SER A 203 -20.49 5.28 -5.81
CA SER A 203 -20.72 5.38 -7.26
C SER A 203 -19.63 4.68 -8.06
N VAL A 204 -18.37 4.77 -7.63
CA VAL A 204 -17.25 4.01 -8.21
C VAL A 204 -17.48 2.50 -8.07
N SER A 205 -17.90 2.06 -6.88
CA SER A 205 -18.19 0.65 -6.59
C SER A 205 -19.27 0.07 -7.50
N LEU A 206 -20.36 0.81 -7.71
CA LEU A 206 -21.43 0.44 -8.63
C LEU A 206 -20.97 0.44 -10.09
N ALA A 207 -20.28 1.48 -10.53
CA ALA A 207 -19.94 1.68 -11.95
C ALA A 207 -18.78 0.80 -12.42
N GLU A 208 -17.73 0.62 -11.62
CA GLU A 208 -16.58 -0.22 -11.95
C GLU A 208 -16.76 -1.67 -11.44
N GLY A 209 -17.82 -1.94 -10.67
CA GLY A 209 -18.19 -3.28 -10.21
C GLY A 209 -17.27 -3.87 -9.13
N ILE A 210 -16.52 -3.03 -8.41
CA ILE A 210 -15.64 -3.41 -7.29
C ILE A 210 -16.26 -3.02 -5.94
N PRO A 211 -16.46 -3.94 -4.99
CA PRO A 211 -16.88 -3.58 -3.64
C PRO A 211 -15.88 -2.63 -2.97
N VAL A 212 -16.38 -1.51 -2.43
CA VAL A 212 -15.59 -0.55 -1.66
C VAL A 212 -16.16 -0.43 -0.25
N MET A 213 -15.32 -0.58 0.77
CA MET A 213 -15.66 -0.33 2.17
C MET A 213 -14.92 0.90 2.69
N SER A 214 -15.65 1.90 3.18
CA SER A 214 -15.05 3.06 3.87
C SER A 214 -15.05 2.85 5.38
N LEU A 215 -13.89 3.10 5.99
CA LEU A 215 -13.66 3.06 7.43
C LEU A 215 -13.15 4.43 7.87
N ALA A 216 -13.90 5.07 8.76
CA ALA A 216 -13.41 6.23 9.48
C ALA A 216 -12.58 5.75 10.67
N VAL A 217 -11.41 6.34 10.86
CA VAL A 217 -10.46 6.01 11.91
C VAL A 217 -10.35 7.21 12.86
N ASP A 218 -10.48 6.94 14.16
CA ASP A 218 -10.19 7.89 15.24
C ASP A 218 -9.49 7.23 16.44
N GLU A 219 -9.02 8.06 17.36
CA GLU A 219 -8.37 7.65 18.61
C GLU A 219 -9.30 6.85 19.56
N HIS A 220 -10.62 6.87 19.32
CA HIS A 220 -11.63 6.20 20.14
C HIS A 220 -12.28 4.99 19.43
N THR A 221 -11.74 4.56 18.29
CA THR A 221 -12.37 3.54 17.46
C THR A 221 -12.28 2.20 18.20
N GLY A 222 -13.43 1.65 18.58
CA GLY A 222 -13.51 0.37 19.26
C GLY A 222 -13.08 -0.78 18.35
N ASP A 223 -12.01 -1.49 18.72
CA ASP A 223 -11.38 -2.58 17.95
C ASP A 223 -12.38 -3.62 17.43
N THR A 224 -13.34 -4.06 18.25
CA THR A 224 -14.23 -5.18 17.90
C THR A 224 -15.16 -4.87 16.71
N GLY A 225 -15.67 -3.64 16.60
CA GLY A 225 -16.55 -3.25 15.49
C GLY A 225 -15.79 -3.05 14.19
N PHE A 226 -14.53 -2.65 14.26
CA PHE A 226 -13.64 -2.50 13.12
C PHE A 226 -13.25 -3.88 12.55
N ASP A 227 -12.85 -4.80 13.42
CA ASP A 227 -12.39 -6.14 13.05
C ASP A 227 -13.50 -6.97 12.41
N THR A 228 -14.70 -6.99 13.01
CA THR A 228 -15.85 -7.72 12.47
C THR A 228 -16.30 -7.23 11.10
N ARG A 229 -16.16 -5.92 10.81
CA ARG A 229 -16.45 -5.36 9.49
C ARG A 229 -15.41 -5.78 8.45
N LEU A 230 -14.12 -5.80 8.82
CA LEU A 230 -13.05 -6.28 7.96
C LEU A 230 -13.23 -7.77 7.65
N GLU A 231 -13.51 -8.59 8.67
CA GLU A 231 -13.81 -10.02 8.54
C GLU A 231 -14.95 -10.25 7.54
N ALA A 232 -16.12 -9.65 7.79
CA ALA A 232 -17.29 -9.78 6.92
C ALA A 232 -17.02 -9.30 5.49
N PHE A 233 -16.23 -8.24 5.32
CA PHE A 233 -15.84 -7.74 4.01
C PHE A 233 -14.95 -8.74 3.26
N VAL A 234 -13.91 -9.28 3.91
CA VAL A 234 -13.00 -10.26 3.30
C VAL A 234 -13.76 -11.56 2.94
N ASP A 235 -14.66 -12.03 3.81
CA ASP A 235 -15.49 -13.21 3.54
C ASP A 235 -16.35 -13.03 2.28
N LEU A 236 -16.97 -11.86 2.11
CA LEU A 236 -17.74 -11.53 0.90
C LEU A 236 -16.85 -11.58 -0.35
N LEU A 237 -15.64 -11.03 -0.27
CA LEU A 237 -14.70 -11.03 -1.39
C LEU A 237 -14.23 -12.44 -1.75
N LEU A 238 -13.90 -13.26 -0.75
CA LEU A 238 -13.47 -14.65 -0.96
C LEU A 238 -14.57 -15.49 -1.59
N ALA A 239 -15.83 -15.32 -1.16
CA ALA A 239 -16.98 -15.98 -1.79
C ALA A 239 -17.08 -15.61 -3.28
N ARG A 240 -16.96 -14.32 -3.60
CA ARG A 240 -16.99 -13.82 -5.00
C ARG A 240 -15.82 -14.33 -5.85
N VAL A 241 -14.64 -14.48 -5.26
CA VAL A 241 -13.45 -15.08 -5.92
C VAL A 241 -13.69 -16.57 -6.19
N GLY A 242 -14.28 -17.28 -5.25
CA GLY A 242 -14.70 -18.69 -5.38
C GLY A 242 -15.59 -18.90 -6.60
N ASP A 243 -16.64 -18.10 -6.72
CA ASP A 243 -17.60 -18.15 -7.82
C ASP A 243 -16.96 -17.79 -9.17
N ARG A 244 -16.17 -16.71 -9.24
CA ARG A 244 -15.47 -16.30 -10.47
C ARG A 244 -14.46 -17.34 -10.95
N GLY A 245 -13.74 -17.99 -10.03
CA GLY A 245 -12.81 -19.07 -10.38
C GLY A 245 -13.51 -20.33 -10.86
N ASN A 246 -14.79 -20.52 -10.54
CA ASN A 246 -15.62 -21.62 -11.07
C ASN A 246 -16.17 -21.30 -12.48
N ILE A 247 -16.44 -20.01 -12.75
CA ILE A 247 -16.86 -19.50 -14.07
C ILE A 247 -15.67 -19.44 -15.05
N SER A 248 -14.49 -19.00 -14.62
CA SER A 248 -13.27 -18.98 -15.44
C SER A 248 -12.68 -20.37 -15.68
N ALA A 249 -12.89 -21.35 -14.80
CA ALA A 249 -12.53 -22.74 -15.10
C ALA A 249 -13.33 -23.33 -16.29
N ARG A 250 -14.45 -22.71 -16.68
CA ARG A 250 -15.20 -23.03 -17.91
C ARG A 250 -14.77 -22.23 -19.14
N THR A 251 -13.93 -21.21 -18.97
CA THR A 251 -13.47 -20.32 -20.05
C THR A 251 -11.98 -19.99 -19.85
N ALA A 252 -11.13 -20.73 -20.55
CA ALA A 252 -9.66 -20.63 -20.49
C ALA A 252 -9.14 -19.19 -20.79
N PRO A 253 -7.94 -18.83 -20.31
CA PRO A 253 -7.63 -17.45 -19.91
C PRO A 253 -7.00 -16.57 -21.01
N CYS A 254 -7.28 -15.26 -20.89
CA CYS A 254 -6.65 -14.18 -21.66
C CYS A 254 -5.31 -13.76 -20.99
N PRO A 255 -4.23 -13.52 -21.73
CA PRO A 255 -2.90 -13.29 -21.17
C PRO A 255 -2.70 -11.83 -20.75
N VAL A 256 -2.36 -11.58 -19.48
CA VAL A 256 -1.88 -10.27 -19.01
C VAL A 256 -0.39 -10.18 -19.33
N SER A 257 -0.01 -9.19 -20.15
CA SER A 257 1.38 -8.96 -20.56
C SER A 257 2.19 -8.43 -19.38
N THR A 258 3.14 -9.24 -18.89
CA THR A 258 4.22 -8.77 -18.03
C THR A 258 5.23 -8.04 -18.92
N ARG A 259 5.14 -6.70 -19.01
CA ARG A 259 6.27 -5.92 -19.52
C ARG A 259 7.34 -5.90 -18.45
N ARG A 260 8.38 -6.68 -18.71
CA ARG A 260 9.72 -6.59 -18.09
C ARG A 260 10.16 -5.12 -18.05
N GLN A 261 10.46 -4.61 -16.86
CA GLN A 261 11.50 -3.60 -16.70
C GLN A 261 12.74 -4.31 -16.17
N SER A 262 13.51 -4.79 -17.14
CA SER A 262 14.96 -4.89 -17.03
C SER A 262 15.47 -3.49 -17.33
N MET A 263 16.24 -2.91 -16.41
CA MET A 263 17.50 -2.22 -16.67
C MET A 263 17.92 -1.48 -15.39
N LEU A 264 18.96 -2.05 -14.75
CA LEU A 264 20.03 -1.43 -13.97
C LEU A 264 19.66 -0.48 -12.83
#